data_AF-A0A839ETT5-F1
#
_entry.id   AF-A0A839ETT5-F1
#
_cell.length_a   1.000
_cell.length_b   1.000
_cell.length_c   1.000
_cell.angle_alpha   90.00
_cell.angle_beta   90.00
_cell.angle_gamma   90.00
#
_symmetry.space_group_name_H-M   'P 1'
#
loop_
_entity.id
_entity.type
_entity.pdbx_description
1 polymer ?
#
loop_
_entity_poly.entity_id
_entity_poly.type
_entity_poly.pdbx_seq_one_letter_code
_entity_poly.pdbx_strand_id
1 'polypeptide(L)'
;MPESMDSPLRVGDWRVDPLLGEIARDGRSVRLEARSMRLLVHLAARAGEVVRIDDLLEQVWAGVVVTPDSVYQAVTSLRRSLGDDAKKPAYIATVPRLGYRMVARVEPWRDAPAPASVARGGVRWRRVGAAAAVAVVLVGALAWATFRAHATVSAPLSIAVLPFLDLTSQAMDEEYVADGMTEEVIDDLGVLPGVRVQCAAETLHGKEASLPVTDVARALRVDYVLDGSVRRSDATYRVAARLLHAGDGHVVWTQSYDRPLGDVVALQKDLAGEITRSLQARLAPAATNDAR
;
A
#
# COMPACT_ATOMS: atom_id res chain seq x y z
N MET A 1 23.27 18.70 -16.40
CA MET A 1 23.13 17.27 -16.76
C MET A 1 22.78 16.51 -15.48
N PRO A 2 21.60 15.91 -15.31
CA PRO A 2 21.27 15.21 -14.07
C PRO A 2 21.45 13.69 -14.25
N GLU A 3 22.69 13.23 -14.27
CA GLU A 3 23.02 11.80 -14.15
C GLU A 3 23.28 11.53 -12.66
N SER A 4 22.33 10.91 -11.93
CA SER A 4 22.60 10.16 -10.66
C SER A 4 21.38 9.83 -9.78
N MET A 5 20.15 10.27 -10.08
CA MET A 5 19.02 10.02 -9.17
C MET A 5 18.46 8.60 -9.19
N ASP A 6 18.77 7.81 -10.23
CA ASP A 6 18.38 6.39 -10.35
C ASP A 6 19.46 5.44 -9.80
N SER A 7 20.62 5.97 -9.40
CA SER A 7 21.71 5.16 -8.88
C SER A 7 21.47 4.81 -7.41
N PRO A 8 21.85 3.61 -6.96
CA PRO A 8 21.73 3.25 -5.54
C PRO A 8 22.53 4.22 -4.67
N LEU A 9 21.96 4.58 -3.53
CA LEU A 9 22.51 5.57 -2.60
C LEU A 9 22.49 5.01 -1.18
N ARG A 10 23.46 5.43 -0.37
CA ARG A 10 23.53 5.14 1.05
C ARG A 10 22.90 6.30 1.81
N VAL A 11 21.92 6.02 2.67
CA VAL A 11 21.33 6.98 3.60
C VAL A 11 21.51 6.40 5.01
N GLY A 12 22.49 6.91 5.75
CA GLY A 12 22.91 6.31 7.02
C GLY A 12 23.32 4.84 6.83
N ASP A 13 22.61 3.94 7.51
CA ASP A 13 22.85 2.49 7.44
C ASP A 13 22.09 1.81 6.31
N TRP A 14 21.17 2.52 5.65
CA TRP A 14 20.33 1.96 4.60
C TRP A 14 20.98 2.12 3.23
N ARG A 15 21.00 1.03 2.46
CA ARG A 15 21.12 1.07 1.00
C ARG A 15 19.74 1.35 0.43
N VAL A 16 19.61 2.41 -0.34
CA VAL A 16 18.39 2.79 -1.06
C VAL A 16 18.61 2.49 -2.53
N ASP A 17 17.69 1.75 -3.13
CA ASP A 17 17.68 1.45 -4.56
C ASP A 17 16.43 2.10 -5.19
N PRO A 18 16.57 3.30 -5.81
CA PRO A 18 15.43 4.03 -6.37
C PRO A 18 14.68 3.27 -7.46
N LEU A 19 15.40 2.49 -8.28
CA LEU A 19 14.84 1.72 -9.39
C LEU A 19 14.03 0.52 -8.89
N LEU A 20 14.54 -0.17 -7.88
CA LEU A 20 13.82 -1.29 -7.28
C LEU A 20 12.72 -0.82 -6.32
N GLY A 21 12.77 0.41 -5.82
CA GLY A 21 11.85 0.90 -4.79
C GLY A 21 12.11 0.25 -3.43
N GLU A 22 13.33 -0.19 -3.16
CA GLU A 22 13.68 -0.96 -1.96
C GLU A 22 14.75 -0.25 -1.12
N ILE A 23 14.66 -0.44 0.19
CA ILE A 23 15.72 -0.09 1.14
C ILE A 23 16.21 -1.35 1.84
N ALA A 24 17.52 -1.51 1.98
CA ALA A 24 18.14 -2.67 2.59
C ALA A 24 19.14 -2.29 3.69
N ARG A 25 19.10 -3.00 4.81
CA ARG A 25 20.04 -2.87 5.94
C ARG A 25 20.21 -4.23 6.63
N ASP A 26 21.45 -4.63 6.90
CA ASP A 26 21.79 -5.86 7.63
C ASP A 26 21.09 -7.14 7.12
N GLY A 27 20.99 -7.30 5.79
CA GLY A 27 20.33 -8.44 5.16
C GLY A 27 18.79 -8.39 5.18
N ARG A 28 18.19 -7.35 5.74
CA ARG A 28 16.74 -7.07 5.63
C ARG A 28 16.50 -6.13 4.46
N SER A 29 15.62 -6.51 3.53
CA SER A 29 15.10 -5.61 2.49
C SER A 29 13.65 -5.24 2.81
N VAL A 30 13.31 -3.96 2.65
CA VAL A 30 11.98 -3.39 2.83
C VAL A 30 11.61 -2.67 1.55
N ARG A 31 10.50 -3.06 0.94
CA ARG A 31 9.96 -2.36 -0.23
C ARG A 31 9.18 -1.13 0.22
N LEU A 32 9.50 0.02 -0.38
CA LEU A 32 8.82 1.28 -0.14
C LEU A 32 7.74 1.52 -1.21
N GLU A 33 6.67 2.20 -0.80
CA GLU A 33 5.72 2.78 -1.75
C GLU A 33 6.43 3.80 -2.66
N ALA A 34 6.02 3.90 -3.92
CA ALA A 34 6.63 4.81 -4.90
C ALA A 34 6.68 6.27 -4.43
N ARG A 35 5.69 6.73 -3.67
CA ARG A 35 5.68 8.11 -3.12
C ARG A 35 6.65 8.27 -1.96
N SER A 36 6.71 7.31 -1.06
CA SER A 36 7.71 7.29 0.03
C SER A 36 9.13 7.20 -0.50
N MET A 37 9.35 6.43 -1.58
CA MET A 37 10.64 6.39 -2.28
C MET A 37 10.98 7.74 -2.92
N ARG A 38 10.04 8.36 -3.65
CA ARG A 38 10.25 9.70 -4.22
C ARG A 38 10.56 10.75 -3.15
N LEU A 39 9.85 10.72 -2.03
CA LEU A 39 10.10 11.59 -0.89
C LEU A 39 11.50 11.36 -0.31
N LEU A 40 11.89 10.10 -0.11
CA LEU A 40 13.21 9.72 0.40
C LEU A 40 14.32 10.22 -0.52
N VAL A 41 14.22 9.93 -1.82
CA VAL A 41 15.20 10.36 -2.83
C VAL A 41 15.26 11.89 -2.92
N HIS A 42 14.10 12.56 -2.87
CA HIS A 42 14.05 14.02 -2.91
C HIS A 42 14.71 14.67 -1.69
N LEU A 43 14.44 14.16 -0.48
CA LEU A 43 15.11 14.62 0.74
C LEU A 43 16.61 14.26 0.77
N ALA A 44 16.98 13.10 0.23
CA ALA A 44 18.37 12.66 0.16
C ALA A 44 19.20 13.50 -0.83
N ALA A 45 18.60 13.93 -1.95
CA ALA A 45 19.25 14.82 -2.91
C ALA A 45 19.58 16.20 -2.32
N ARG A 46 18.85 16.62 -1.28
CA ARG A 46 19.04 17.89 -0.56
C ARG A 46 19.47 17.64 0.89
N ALA A 47 20.30 16.62 1.10
CA ALA A 47 20.74 16.23 2.43
C ALA A 47 21.38 17.39 3.20
N GLY A 48 20.96 17.60 4.44
CA GLY A 48 21.37 18.72 5.28
C GLY A 48 20.56 20.03 5.08
N GLU A 49 19.86 20.19 3.96
CA GLU A 49 19.01 21.35 3.68
C GLU A 49 17.59 21.20 4.25
N VAL A 50 16.95 22.32 4.57
CA VAL A 50 15.53 22.33 4.92
C VAL A 50 14.71 22.38 3.63
N VAL A 51 13.98 21.30 3.36
CA VAL A 51 13.01 21.25 2.27
C VAL A 51 11.65 21.69 2.82
N ARG A 52 11.05 22.69 2.18
CA ARG A 52 9.77 23.25 2.61
C ARG A 52 8.62 22.30 2.30
N ILE A 53 7.54 22.39 3.07
CA ILE A 53 6.34 21.58 2.84
C ILE A 53 5.74 21.86 1.46
N ASP A 54 5.70 23.13 1.05
CA ASP A 54 5.17 23.53 -0.27
C ASP A 54 6.02 22.94 -1.41
N ASP A 55 7.36 23.00 -1.30
CA ASP A 55 8.27 22.37 -2.26
C ASP A 55 8.06 20.85 -2.34
N LEU A 56 7.82 20.19 -1.19
CA LEU A 56 7.54 18.76 -1.16
C LEU A 56 6.22 18.44 -1.86
N LEU A 57 5.16 19.21 -1.61
CA LEU A 57 3.87 19.07 -2.29
C LEU A 57 4.03 19.20 -3.81
N GLU A 58 4.74 20.23 -4.28
CA GLU A 58 4.93 20.47 -5.71
C GLU A 58 5.77 19.37 -6.38
N GLN A 59 6.87 18.93 -5.76
CA GLN A 59 7.84 18.05 -6.42
C GLN A 59 7.53 16.56 -6.26
N VAL A 60 7.00 16.14 -5.10
CA VAL A 60 6.69 14.72 -4.83
C VAL A 60 5.25 14.37 -5.21
N TRP A 61 4.33 15.34 -5.14
CA TRP A 61 2.91 15.20 -5.55
C TRP A 61 2.56 15.98 -6.82
N ALA A 62 3.53 16.20 -7.71
CA ALA A 62 3.31 16.84 -9.01
C ALA A 62 2.07 16.26 -9.73
N GLY A 63 1.13 17.12 -10.08
CA GLY A 63 -0.09 16.76 -10.83
C GLY A 63 -1.24 16.17 -10.00
N VAL A 64 -1.14 16.15 -8.66
CA VAL A 64 -2.23 15.68 -7.77
C VAL A 64 -2.51 16.73 -6.71
N VAL A 65 -3.79 17.10 -6.54
CA VAL A 65 -4.21 18.04 -5.48
C VAL A 65 -4.17 17.32 -4.14
N VAL A 66 -3.25 17.73 -3.27
CA VAL A 66 -3.09 17.19 -1.92
C VAL A 66 -2.86 18.30 -0.91
N THR A 67 -3.13 18.02 0.36
CA THR A 67 -2.94 18.95 1.47
C THR A 67 -1.60 18.70 2.17
N PRO A 68 -1.09 19.65 2.99
CA PRO A 68 0.10 19.46 3.82
C PRO A 68 0.08 18.18 4.67
N ASP A 69 -1.10 17.69 5.04
CA ASP A 69 -1.25 16.45 5.81
C ASP A 69 -0.67 15.24 5.07
N SER A 70 -0.72 15.22 3.73
CA SER A 70 -0.10 14.17 2.92
C SER A 70 1.42 14.11 3.10
N VAL A 71 2.08 15.25 3.27
CA VAL A 71 3.52 15.32 3.55
C VAL A 71 3.81 14.76 4.94
N TYR A 72 2.99 15.11 5.93
CA TYR A 72 3.15 14.65 7.31
C TYR A 72 2.99 13.13 7.44
N GLN A 73 1.97 12.57 6.78
CA GLN A 73 1.75 11.13 6.73
C GLN A 73 2.88 10.40 6.01
N ALA A 74 3.34 10.92 4.86
CA ALA A 74 4.44 10.32 4.11
C ALA A 74 5.76 10.33 4.88
N VAL A 75 6.10 11.44 5.58
CA VAL A 75 7.29 11.49 6.44
C VAL A 75 7.15 10.52 7.62
N THR A 76 5.96 10.40 8.21
CA THR A 76 5.72 9.45 9.31
C THR A 76 5.90 8.01 8.86
N SER A 77 5.36 7.66 7.68
CA SER A 77 5.53 6.33 7.08
C SER A 77 6.99 6.04 6.76
N LEU A 78 7.69 7.00 6.14
CA LEU A 78 9.10 6.88 5.80
C LEU A 78 9.99 6.72 7.04
N ARG A 79 9.73 7.46 8.12
CA ARG A 79 10.42 7.28 9.41
C ARG A 79 10.23 5.87 9.95
N ARG A 80 9.02 5.31 9.89
CA ARG A 80 8.76 3.94 10.35
C ARG A 80 9.57 2.91 9.57
N SER A 81 9.62 3.03 8.24
CA SER A 81 10.40 2.13 7.38
C SER A 81 11.91 2.23 7.65
N LEU A 82 12.41 3.43 7.96
CA LEU A 82 13.82 3.64 8.33
C LEU A 82 14.14 3.26 9.78
N GLY A 83 13.12 3.07 10.62
CA GLY A 83 13.26 2.91 12.08
C GLY A 83 13.67 4.20 12.79
N ASP A 84 13.26 5.35 12.27
CA ASP A 84 13.58 6.70 12.76
C ASP A 84 12.58 7.19 13.81
N ASP A 85 13.06 7.81 14.89
CA ASP A 85 12.24 8.41 15.94
C ASP A 85 12.13 9.93 15.74
N ALA A 86 10.91 10.45 15.64
CA ALA A 86 10.66 11.89 15.48
C ALA A 86 11.19 12.74 16.65
N LYS A 87 11.31 12.19 17.86
CA LYS A 87 11.85 12.89 19.04
C LYS A 87 13.38 12.87 19.08
N LYS A 88 14.01 11.91 18.41
CA LYS A 88 15.46 11.73 18.31
C LYS A 88 15.84 11.35 16.87
N PRO A 89 15.71 12.29 15.92
CA PRO A 89 15.82 11.97 14.50
C PRO A 89 17.26 11.59 14.14
N ALA A 90 17.44 10.35 13.70
CA ALA A 90 18.68 9.86 13.11
C ALA A 90 18.67 10.05 11.58
N TYR A 91 17.49 10.08 10.96
CA TYR A 91 17.33 10.17 9.52
C TYR A 91 16.65 11.46 9.07
N ILE A 92 15.45 11.75 9.57
CA ILE A 92 14.65 12.89 9.10
C ILE A 92 14.32 13.77 10.30
N ALA A 93 14.82 15.01 10.32
CA ALA A 93 14.46 15.99 11.33
C ALA A 93 13.27 16.86 10.88
N THR A 94 12.35 17.11 11.80
CA THR A 94 11.28 18.11 11.62
C THR A 94 11.84 19.49 11.96
N VAL A 95 11.67 20.46 11.07
CA VAL A 95 12.00 21.87 11.29
C VAL A 95 10.69 22.63 11.47
N PRO A 96 10.34 23.06 12.71
CA PRO A 96 9.05 23.66 13.00
C PRO A 96 8.73 24.83 12.05
N ARG A 97 7.49 24.84 11.53
CA ARG A 97 6.94 25.86 10.61
C ARG A 97 7.66 26.01 9.26
N LEU A 98 8.62 25.14 8.94
CA LEU A 98 9.37 25.21 7.68
C LEU A 98 9.23 23.92 6.88
N GLY A 99 9.53 22.76 7.47
CA GLY A 99 9.45 21.48 6.76
C GLY A 99 10.39 20.45 7.33
N TYR A 100 11.12 19.75 6.46
CA TYR A 100 11.89 18.57 6.82
C TYR A 100 13.32 18.64 6.32
N ARG A 101 14.21 17.95 7.03
CA ARG A 101 15.64 17.88 6.70
C ARG A 101 16.12 16.45 6.81
N MET A 102 16.78 15.95 5.77
CA MET A 102 17.55 14.72 5.87
C MET A 102 18.81 14.99 6.69
N VAL A 103 18.89 14.42 7.89
CA VAL A 103 20.04 14.56 8.80
C VAL A 103 20.98 13.35 8.75
N ALA A 104 20.53 12.23 8.20
CA ALA A 104 21.42 11.11 7.90
C ALA A 104 22.43 11.49 6.82
N ARG A 105 23.64 10.93 6.92
CA ARG A 105 24.68 11.06 5.89
C ARG A 105 24.22 10.37 4.60
N VAL A 106 24.28 11.09 3.48
CA VAL A 106 23.92 10.59 2.16
C VAL A 106 25.14 10.52 1.26
N GLU A 107 25.39 9.35 0.68
CA GLU A 107 26.51 9.12 -0.23
C GLU A 107 26.09 8.20 -1.39
N PRO A 108 26.71 8.31 -2.58
CA PRO A 108 26.52 7.31 -3.63
C PRO A 108 26.91 5.92 -3.10
N TRP A 109 26.08 4.91 -3.34
CA TRP A 109 26.43 3.55 -2.98
C TRP A 109 27.50 3.05 -3.95
N ARG A 110 28.73 2.90 -3.44
CA ARG A 110 29.80 2.23 -4.18
C ARG A 110 29.79 0.77 -3.78
N ASP A 111 29.68 -0.13 -4.74
CA ASP A 111 29.90 -1.55 -4.49
C ASP A 111 31.25 -1.71 -3.80
N ALA A 112 31.25 -2.28 -2.60
CA ALA A 112 32.47 -2.82 -2.04
C ALA A 112 33.00 -3.81 -3.09
N PRO A 113 34.29 -3.75 -3.48
CA PRO A 113 34.81 -4.73 -4.41
C PRO A 113 34.50 -6.11 -3.82
N ALA A 114 33.72 -6.90 -4.56
CA ALA A 114 33.44 -8.28 -4.18
C ALA A 114 34.78 -8.92 -3.78
N PRO A 115 34.90 -9.59 -2.62
CA PRO A 115 36.15 -10.24 -2.28
C PRO A 115 36.51 -11.12 -3.46
N ALA A 116 37.65 -10.82 -4.09
CA ALA A 116 38.14 -11.52 -5.24
C ALA A 116 38.10 -13.00 -4.89
N SER A 117 37.20 -13.74 -5.53
CA SER A 117 37.22 -15.19 -5.42
C SER A 117 38.60 -15.61 -5.94
N VAL A 118 39.45 -16.05 -5.02
CA VAL A 118 40.79 -16.52 -5.33
C VAL A 118 40.60 -17.71 -6.24
N ALA A 119 40.78 -17.48 -7.53
CA ALA A 119 40.80 -18.51 -8.53
C ALA A 119 41.99 -19.43 -8.24
N ARG A 120 41.65 -20.62 -7.72
CA ARG A 120 42.17 -21.92 -8.15
C ARG A 120 43.70 -22.04 -8.21
N GLY A 121 44.28 -22.49 -7.10
CA GLY A 121 45.46 -23.38 -7.13
C GLY A 121 44.99 -24.81 -7.39
N GLY A 122 45.32 -25.37 -8.56
CA GLY A 122 44.92 -26.71 -8.94
C GLY A 122 45.80 -27.80 -8.33
N VAL A 123 45.21 -28.96 -8.01
CA VAL A 123 45.88 -30.26 -8.07
C VAL A 123 44.93 -31.30 -8.65
N ARG A 124 45.49 -32.09 -9.56
CA ARG A 124 44.89 -33.15 -10.37
C ARG A 124 44.47 -34.35 -9.50
N TRP A 125 43.20 -34.76 -9.55
CA TRP A 125 42.80 -36.17 -9.40
C TRP A 125 41.70 -36.49 -10.42
N ARG A 126 42.17 -37.01 -11.55
CA ARG A 126 41.67 -38.18 -12.29
C ARG A 126 40.23 -38.69 -11.99
N ARG A 127 39.33 -38.39 -12.94
CA ARG A 127 38.42 -39.32 -13.64
C ARG A 127 37.60 -40.32 -12.80
N VAL A 128 36.45 -39.92 -12.24
CA VAL A 128 35.22 -40.78 -12.10
C VAL A 128 33.87 -40.01 -12.15
N GLY A 129 33.83 -38.67 -12.17
CA GLY A 129 32.60 -37.92 -11.84
C GLY A 129 31.62 -37.51 -12.97
N ALA A 130 31.65 -38.09 -14.18
CA ALA A 130 30.86 -37.54 -15.30
C ALA A 130 29.37 -37.97 -15.32
N ALA A 131 28.99 -39.08 -14.68
CA ALA A 131 27.61 -39.58 -14.73
C ALA A 131 26.68 -38.96 -13.67
N ALA A 132 27.21 -38.52 -12.52
CA ALA A 132 26.41 -37.96 -11.43
C ALA A 132 25.94 -36.51 -11.69
N ALA A 133 26.68 -35.74 -12.49
CA ALA A 133 26.35 -34.34 -12.76
C ALA A 133 25.10 -34.18 -13.66
N VAL A 134 24.88 -35.10 -14.60
CA VAL A 134 23.72 -35.03 -15.51
C VAL A 134 22.42 -35.39 -14.77
N ALA A 135 22.46 -36.36 -13.84
CA ALA A 135 21.31 -36.72 -13.02
C ALA A 135 20.89 -35.60 -12.06
N VAL A 136 21.85 -34.89 -11.45
CA VAL A 136 21.56 -33.74 -10.56
C VAL A 136 21.03 -32.55 -11.35
N VAL A 137 21.51 -32.31 -12.57
CA VAL A 137 20.99 -31.23 -13.43
C VAL A 137 19.60 -31.58 -13.95
N LEU A 138 19.30 -32.84 -14.27
CA LEU A 138 17.96 -33.25 -14.71
C LEU A 138 16.94 -33.27 -13.57
N VAL A 139 17.33 -33.72 -12.36
CA VAL A 139 16.47 -33.63 -11.17
C VAL A 139 16.29 -32.18 -10.75
N GLY A 140 17.33 -31.35 -10.83
CA GLY A 140 17.25 -29.91 -10.59
C GLY A 140 16.36 -29.19 -11.61
N ALA A 141 16.46 -29.53 -12.89
CA ALA A 141 15.61 -28.97 -13.95
C ALA A 141 14.16 -29.45 -13.84
N LEU A 142 13.94 -30.71 -13.47
CA LEU A 142 12.60 -31.26 -13.24
C LEU A 142 11.97 -30.68 -11.96
N ALA A 143 12.75 -30.51 -10.90
CA ALA A 143 12.33 -29.81 -9.68
C ALA A 143 12.06 -28.31 -9.93
N TRP A 144 12.83 -27.66 -10.81
CA TRP A 144 12.61 -26.26 -11.19
C TRP A 144 11.37 -26.10 -12.06
N ALA A 145 11.10 -27.06 -12.95
CA ALA A 145 9.88 -27.12 -13.76
C ALA A 145 8.63 -27.41 -12.91
N THR A 146 8.72 -28.28 -11.89
CA THR A 146 7.61 -28.55 -10.96
C THR A 146 7.42 -27.45 -9.92
N PHE A 147 8.47 -26.71 -9.54
CA PHE A 147 8.35 -25.50 -8.70
C PHE A 147 7.74 -24.32 -9.45
N ARG A 148 7.98 -24.19 -10.77
CA ARG A 148 7.25 -23.22 -11.62
C ARG A 148 5.81 -23.61 -11.91
N ALA A 149 5.43 -24.87 -11.65
CA ALA A 149 4.08 -25.38 -11.87
C ALA A 149 3.15 -25.28 -10.65
N HIS A 150 3.60 -24.70 -9.53
CA HIS A 150 2.64 -24.12 -8.59
C HIS A 150 2.12 -22.82 -9.23
N ALA A 151 1.16 -22.99 -10.15
CA ALA A 151 0.24 -21.93 -10.49
C ALA A 151 -0.19 -21.30 -9.16
N THR A 152 0.17 -20.04 -8.96
CA THR A 152 -0.29 -19.23 -7.85
C THR A 152 -1.80 -19.34 -7.82
N VAL A 153 -2.33 -20.15 -6.90
CA VAL A 153 -3.71 -20.02 -6.49
C VAL A 153 -3.77 -18.61 -5.93
N SER A 154 -4.34 -17.68 -6.71
CA SER A 154 -4.52 -16.30 -6.27
C SER A 154 -5.25 -16.36 -4.93
N ALA A 155 -4.60 -15.91 -3.86
CA ALA A 155 -5.23 -15.90 -2.55
C ALA A 155 -6.55 -15.11 -2.66
N PRO A 156 -7.65 -15.59 -2.04
CA PRO A 156 -8.93 -14.90 -2.11
C PRO A 156 -8.79 -13.53 -1.46
N LEU A 157 -9.23 -12.51 -2.19
CA LEU A 157 -9.18 -11.10 -1.80
C LEU A 157 -9.98 -10.88 -0.52
N SER A 158 -9.39 -10.28 0.51
CA SER A 158 -10.10 -9.99 1.76
C SER A 158 -10.49 -8.53 1.90
N ILE A 159 -11.76 -8.27 2.21
CA ILE A 159 -12.34 -6.93 2.34
C ILE A 159 -13.07 -6.83 3.68
N ALA A 160 -12.77 -5.80 4.47
CA ALA A 160 -13.63 -5.42 5.59
C ALA A 160 -14.61 -4.32 5.15
N VAL A 161 -15.87 -4.40 5.58
CA VAL A 161 -16.82 -3.30 5.39
C VAL A 161 -17.03 -2.62 6.74
N LEU A 162 -16.72 -1.32 6.80
CA LEU A 162 -17.01 -0.49 7.97
C LEU A 162 -18.43 0.05 7.92
N PRO A 163 -19.05 0.30 9.10
CA PRO A 163 -20.34 0.99 9.15
C PRO A 163 -20.31 2.29 8.35
N PHE A 164 -21.27 2.44 7.45
CA PHE A 164 -21.47 3.70 6.75
C PHE A 164 -21.82 4.78 7.78
N LEU A 165 -21.19 5.94 7.65
CA LEU A 165 -21.48 7.05 8.56
C LEU A 165 -22.79 7.73 8.18
N ASP A 166 -23.70 7.87 9.14
CA ASP A 166 -24.85 8.75 9.00
C ASP A 166 -24.40 10.22 9.08
N LEU A 167 -24.59 10.96 7.99
CA LEU A 167 -24.36 12.39 7.88
C LEU A 167 -25.59 13.07 7.26
N THR A 168 -26.78 12.49 7.44
CA THR A 168 -28.05 12.94 6.84
C THR A 168 -28.56 14.24 7.45
N SER A 169 -28.42 14.41 8.76
CA SER A 169 -28.84 15.60 9.50
C SER A 169 -27.85 15.98 10.60
N GLN A 170 -28.02 17.16 11.19
CA GLN A 170 -27.25 17.56 12.39
C GLN A 170 -27.53 16.65 13.59
N ALA A 171 -28.67 15.95 13.59
CA ALA A 171 -29.08 15.03 14.63
C ALA A 171 -28.67 13.57 14.34
N MET A 172 -28.21 13.26 13.12
CA MET A 172 -27.87 11.89 12.68
C MET A 172 -28.98 10.88 13.04
N ASP A 173 -30.22 11.22 12.65
CA ASP A 173 -31.43 10.51 13.03
C ASP A 173 -31.84 9.40 12.05
N GLU A 174 -31.03 9.16 11.01
CA GLU A 174 -31.30 8.16 9.97
C GLU A 174 -30.24 7.05 9.93
N GLU A 175 -29.69 6.70 11.10
CA GLU A 175 -28.70 5.62 11.28
C GLU A 175 -29.17 4.30 10.64
N TYR A 176 -30.47 3.99 10.69
CA TYR A 176 -31.06 2.82 10.04
C TYR A 176 -30.80 2.75 8.52
N VAL A 177 -30.65 3.89 7.84
CA VAL A 177 -30.34 3.95 6.41
C VAL A 177 -28.88 3.54 6.18
N ALA A 178 -27.98 4.03 7.02
CA ALA A 178 -26.55 3.77 6.94
C ALA A 178 -26.19 2.35 7.39
N ASP A 179 -26.85 1.84 8.43
CA ASP A 179 -26.73 0.44 8.86
C ASP A 179 -27.23 -0.50 7.77
N GLY A 180 -28.43 -0.25 7.23
CA GLY A 180 -28.96 -1.07 6.14
C GLY A 180 -28.10 -1.04 4.87
N MET A 181 -27.44 0.09 4.57
CA MET A 181 -26.45 0.16 3.49
C MET A 181 -25.22 -0.72 3.77
N THR A 182 -24.78 -0.75 5.02
CA THR A 182 -23.62 -1.55 5.44
C THR A 182 -23.91 -3.04 5.26
N GLU A 183 -25.06 -3.50 5.77
CA GLU A 183 -25.51 -4.90 5.67
C GLU A 183 -25.71 -5.33 4.21
N GLU A 184 -26.42 -4.53 3.41
CA GLU A 184 -26.68 -4.88 2.00
C GLU A 184 -25.37 -5.00 1.19
N VAL A 185 -24.39 -4.11 1.44
CA VAL A 185 -23.07 -4.19 0.80
C VAL A 185 -22.28 -5.42 1.25
N ILE A 186 -22.36 -5.79 2.53
CA ILE A 186 -21.74 -7.02 3.04
C ILE A 186 -22.34 -8.25 2.35
N ASP A 187 -23.66 -8.32 2.26
CA ASP A 187 -24.38 -9.43 1.63
C ASP A 187 -24.03 -9.55 0.14
N ASP A 188 -24.04 -8.45 -0.60
CA ASP A 188 -23.72 -8.41 -2.03
C ASP A 188 -22.24 -8.78 -2.31
N LEU A 189 -21.31 -8.34 -1.47
CA LEU A 189 -19.90 -8.72 -1.60
C LEU A 189 -19.66 -10.18 -1.18
N GLY A 190 -20.40 -10.68 -0.19
CA GLY A 190 -20.26 -12.02 0.36
C GLY A 190 -20.60 -13.13 -0.63
N VAL A 191 -21.42 -12.83 -1.64
CA VAL A 191 -21.77 -13.78 -2.72
C VAL A 191 -20.76 -13.78 -3.87
N LEU A 192 -19.79 -12.84 -3.91
CA LEU A 192 -18.82 -12.77 -5.00
C LEU A 192 -17.76 -13.88 -4.90
N PRO A 193 -17.48 -14.62 -5.99
CA PRO A 193 -16.45 -15.65 -5.98
C PRO A 193 -15.06 -15.02 -5.81
N GLY A 194 -14.27 -15.57 -4.89
CA GLY A 194 -12.89 -15.12 -4.65
C GLY A 194 -12.77 -13.89 -3.74
N VAL A 195 -13.88 -13.41 -3.17
CA VAL A 195 -13.91 -12.35 -2.15
C VAL A 195 -14.23 -12.97 -0.78
N ARG A 196 -13.48 -12.58 0.25
CA ARG A 196 -13.79 -12.87 1.65
C ARG A 196 -14.15 -11.56 2.34
N VAL A 197 -15.38 -11.45 2.81
CA VAL A 197 -15.87 -10.27 3.52
C VAL A 197 -15.73 -10.48 5.02
N GLN A 198 -15.30 -9.43 5.73
CA GLN A 198 -15.31 -9.38 7.19
C GLN A 198 -16.20 -8.25 7.67
N CYS A 199 -17.16 -8.59 8.54
CA CYS A 199 -18.08 -7.64 9.14
C CYS A 199 -17.36 -6.87 10.26
N ALA A 200 -17.02 -5.60 10.02
CA ALA A 200 -16.29 -4.82 11.03
C ALA A 200 -17.17 -4.46 12.24
N ALA A 201 -18.49 -4.34 12.06
CA ALA A 201 -19.44 -4.05 13.13
C ALA A 201 -19.41 -5.08 14.28
N GLU A 202 -19.22 -6.36 13.97
CA GLU A 202 -19.11 -7.43 14.98
C GLU A 202 -17.75 -7.44 15.69
N THR A 203 -16.73 -6.87 15.06
CA THR A 203 -15.34 -6.93 15.55
C THR A 203 -14.95 -5.68 16.35
N LEU A 204 -15.51 -4.51 16.01
CA LEU A 204 -15.18 -3.22 16.61
C LEU A 204 -16.26 -2.78 17.61
N HIS A 205 -16.17 -3.24 18.86
CA HIS A 205 -17.09 -2.79 19.91
C HIS A 205 -16.70 -1.43 20.50
N GLY A 206 -17.60 -0.45 20.42
CA GLY A 206 -17.86 0.54 21.47
C GLY A 206 -16.86 1.66 21.77
N LYS A 207 -15.70 1.77 21.09
CA LYS A 207 -14.77 2.93 21.29
C LYS A 207 -13.70 3.13 20.23
N GLU A 208 -13.63 2.25 19.22
CA GLU A 208 -12.59 2.24 18.18
C GLU A 208 -12.97 3.03 16.91
N ALA A 209 -14.16 3.67 16.88
CA ALA A 209 -14.67 4.47 15.77
C ALA A 209 -13.81 5.71 15.40
N SER A 210 -12.73 5.97 16.15
CA SER A 210 -11.77 7.04 15.89
C SER A 210 -10.37 6.51 15.53
N LEU A 211 -10.19 5.19 15.37
CA LEU A 211 -8.92 4.65 14.92
C LEU A 211 -8.67 5.01 13.44
N PRO A 212 -7.42 5.31 13.05
CA PRO A 212 -7.05 5.36 11.64
C PRO A 212 -7.44 4.06 10.93
N VAL A 213 -7.99 4.16 9.71
CA VAL A 213 -8.45 3.00 8.92
C VAL A 213 -7.38 1.91 8.77
N THR A 214 -6.09 2.28 8.77
CA THR A 214 -4.96 1.33 8.73
C THR A 214 -4.84 0.45 9.97
N ASP A 215 -5.24 0.95 11.14
CA ASP A 215 -5.22 0.18 12.38
C ASP A 215 -6.41 -0.77 12.45
N VAL A 216 -7.57 -0.32 11.97
CA VAL A 216 -8.74 -1.19 11.73
C VAL A 216 -8.40 -2.30 10.74
N ALA A 217 -7.79 -1.97 9.60
CA ALA A 217 -7.41 -2.95 8.59
C ALA A 217 -6.42 -4.00 9.13
N ARG A 218 -5.46 -3.58 9.96
CA ARG A 218 -4.51 -4.48 10.64
C ARG A 218 -5.19 -5.37 11.68
N ALA A 219 -6.13 -4.83 12.44
CA ALA A 219 -6.90 -5.59 13.42
C ALA A 219 -7.75 -6.67 12.74
N LEU A 220 -8.36 -6.32 11.60
CA LEU A 220 -9.22 -7.21 10.83
C LEU A 220 -8.42 -8.19 9.96
N ARG A 221 -7.15 -7.91 9.61
CA ARG A 221 -6.31 -8.75 8.74
C ARG A 221 -6.90 -8.93 7.34
N VAL A 222 -7.37 -7.81 6.77
CA VAL A 222 -7.93 -7.74 5.42
C VAL A 222 -6.97 -7.04 4.46
N ASP A 223 -7.12 -7.28 3.16
CA ASP A 223 -6.34 -6.62 2.10
C ASP A 223 -6.91 -5.24 1.75
N TYR A 224 -8.22 -5.07 1.92
CA TYR A 224 -8.93 -3.82 1.66
C TYR A 224 -9.95 -3.51 2.75
N VAL A 225 -10.24 -2.22 2.92
CA VAL A 225 -11.32 -1.72 3.78
C VAL A 225 -12.26 -0.88 2.92
N LEU A 226 -13.54 -1.19 2.93
CA LEU A 226 -14.60 -0.39 2.35
C LEU A 226 -15.22 0.45 3.46
N ASP A 227 -15.23 1.77 3.27
CA ASP A 227 -15.97 2.70 4.12
C ASP A 227 -16.94 3.54 3.30
N GLY A 228 -17.84 4.24 3.98
CA GLY A 228 -18.78 5.09 3.30
C GLY A 228 -19.52 6.05 4.21
N SER A 229 -20.35 6.88 3.59
CA SER A 229 -21.23 7.80 4.30
C SER A 229 -22.52 8.02 3.54
N VAL A 230 -23.61 8.20 4.27
CA VAL A 230 -24.92 8.56 3.74
C VAL A 230 -25.19 10.01 4.14
N ARG A 231 -25.49 10.86 3.16
CA ARG A 231 -25.92 12.25 3.37
C ARG A 231 -27.30 12.44 2.78
N ARG A 232 -28.06 13.39 3.33
CA ARG A 232 -29.35 13.80 2.81
C ARG A 232 -29.30 15.29 2.50
N SER A 233 -29.81 15.67 1.34
CA SER A 233 -30.02 17.06 0.94
C SER A 233 -31.41 17.17 0.37
N ASP A 234 -32.28 17.89 1.07
CA ASP A 234 -33.71 18.14 0.80
C ASP A 234 -34.48 16.92 0.26
N ALA A 235 -34.37 16.63 -1.05
CA ALA A 235 -35.06 15.57 -1.77
C ALA A 235 -34.14 14.45 -2.30
N THR A 236 -32.88 14.38 -1.87
CA THR A 236 -31.89 13.40 -2.37
C THR A 236 -31.05 12.78 -1.25
N TYR A 237 -30.79 11.48 -1.36
CA TYR A 237 -29.70 10.82 -0.66
C TYR A 237 -28.45 10.84 -1.52
N ARG A 238 -27.32 11.17 -0.90
CA ARG A 238 -25.98 11.03 -1.45
C ARG A 238 -25.23 9.98 -0.67
N VAL A 239 -24.90 8.87 -1.32
CA VAL A 239 -24.10 7.79 -0.74
C VAL A 239 -22.71 7.86 -1.33
N ALA A 240 -21.70 8.04 -0.49
CA ALA A 240 -20.29 7.95 -0.90
C ALA A 240 -19.69 6.66 -0.36
N ALA A 241 -18.98 5.93 -1.21
CA ALA A 241 -18.27 4.70 -0.86
C ALA A 241 -16.82 4.81 -1.31
N ARG A 242 -15.90 4.30 -0.49
CA ARG A 242 -14.46 4.34 -0.77
C ARG A 242 -13.83 3.02 -0.38
N LEU A 243 -13.01 2.50 -1.29
CA LEU A 243 -12.19 1.33 -1.04
C LEU A 243 -10.77 1.81 -0.73
N LEU A 244 -10.26 1.38 0.41
CA LEU A 244 -8.91 1.66 0.88
C LEU A 244 -8.10 0.38 0.85
N HIS A 245 -6.85 0.45 0.42
CA HIS A 245 -5.92 -0.67 0.57
C HIS A 245 -5.37 -0.70 2.00
N ALA A 246 -5.44 -1.86 2.64
CA ALA A 246 -5.12 -2.03 4.06
C ALA A 246 -3.64 -1.78 4.39
N GLY A 247 -2.75 -2.09 3.45
CA GLY A 247 -1.30 -2.02 3.66
C GLY A 247 -0.75 -0.60 3.78
N ASP A 248 -1.35 0.35 3.05
CA ASP A 248 -0.88 1.73 2.94
C ASP A 248 -1.96 2.78 3.27
N GLY A 249 -3.22 2.36 3.42
CA GLY A 249 -4.35 3.24 3.72
C GLY A 249 -4.79 4.10 2.53
N HIS A 250 -4.28 3.85 1.31
CA HIS A 250 -4.66 4.66 0.15
C HIS A 250 -6.05 4.31 -0.36
N VAL A 251 -6.80 5.35 -0.70
CA VAL A 251 -8.06 5.19 -1.42
C VAL A 251 -7.75 4.71 -2.85
N VAL A 252 -8.06 3.45 -3.13
CA VAL A 252 -7.88 2.83 -4.45
C VAL A 252 -9.09 3.02 -5.37
N TRP A 253 -10.25 3.32 -4.77
CA TRP A 253 -11.49 3.64 -5.47
C TRP A 253 -12.39 4.50 -4.58
N THR A 254 -13.11 5.42 -5.21
CA THR A 254 -14.14 6.24 -4.57
C THR A 254 -15.25 6.49 -5.57
N GLN A 255 -16.49 6.47 -5.11
CA GLN A 255 -17.63 6.85 -5.92
C GLN A 255 -18.71 7.47 -5.05
N SER A 256 -19.51 8.34 -5.66
CA SER A 256 -20.67 8.96 -5.01
C SER A 256 -21.90 8.75 -5.89
N TYR A 257 -23.01 8.43 -5.24
CA TYR A 257 -24.27 8.11 -5.87
C TYR A 257 -25.35 9.01 -5.30
N ASP A 258 -26.04 9.71 -6.19
CA ASP A 258 -27.20 10.51 -5.82
C ASP A 258 -28.46 9.74 -6.20
N ARG A 259 -29.42 9.69 -5.28
CA ARG A 259 -30.73 9.06 -5.46
C ARG A 259 -31.83 9.96 -4.90
N PRO A 260 -32.98 10.06 -5.57
CA PRO A 260 -34.13 10.77 -5.01
C PRO A 260 -34.61 10.08 -3.73
N LEU A 261 -35.23 10.84 -2.82
CA LEU A 261 -35.96 10.25 -1.70
C LEU A 261 -37.06 9.33 -2.23
N GLY A 262 -37.21 8.18 -1.58
CA GLY A 262 -38.15 7.16 -1.99
C GLY A 262 -38.11 5.97 -1.04
N ASP A 263 -38.34 4.78 -1.58
CA ASP A 263 -38.20 3.54 -0.83
C ASP A 263 -36.72 3.33 -0.46
N VAL A 264 -36.43 3.46 0.83
CA VAL A 264 -35.09 3.31 1.40
C VAL A 264 -34.53 1.92 1.15
N VAL A 265 -35.35 0.87 1.21
CA VAL A 265 -34.91 -0.52 1.02
C VAL A 265 -34.55 -0.76 -0.44
N ALA A 266 -35.37 -0.26 -1.37
CA ALA A 266 -35.05 -0.32 -2.80
C ALA A 266 -33.77 0.46 -3.12
N LEU A 267 -33.59 1.63 -2.51
CA LEU A 267 -32.38 2.45 -2.65
C LEU A 267 -31.14 1.70 -2.13
N GLN A 268 -31.23 1.06 -0.96
CA GLN A 268 -30.13 0.27 -0.38
C GLN A 268 -29.68 -0.83 -1.34
N LYS A 269 -30.63 -1.64 -1.82
CA LYS A 269 -30.37 -2.73 -2.77
C LYS A 269 -29.76 -2.26 -4.09
N ASP A 270 -30.32 -1.20 -4.67
CA ASP A 270 -29.83 -0.69 -5.96
C ASP A 270 -28.40 -0.12 -5.84
N LEU A 271 -28.11 0.62 -4.77
CA LEU A 271 -26.82 1.24 -4.54
C LEU A 271 -25.75 0.22 -4.12
N ALA A 272 -26.07 -0.71 -3.23
CA ALA A 272 -25.17 -1.80 -2.85
C ALA A 272 -24.75 -2.60 -4.09
N GLY A 273 -25.70 -2.96 -4.95
CA GLY A 273 -25.42 -3.67 -6.19
C GLY A 273 -24.52 -2.86 -7.15
N GLU A 274 -24.70 -1.54 -7.22
CA GLU A 274 -23.85 -0.66 -8.05
C GLU A 274 -22.43 -0.52 -7.48
N ILE A 275 -22.31 -0.37 -6.16
CA ILE A 275 -21.03 -0.37 -5.44
C ILE A 275 -20.30 -1.69 -5.72
N THR A 276 -20.94 -2.83 -5.47
CA THR A 276 -20.38 -4.17 -5.65
C THR A 276 -19.91 -4.42 -7.08
N ARG A 277 -20.71 -4.06 -8.09
CA ARG A 277 -20.29 -4.17 -9.51
C ARG A 277 -19.08 -3.30 -9.82
N SER A 278 -19.06 -2.07 -9.32
CA SER A 278 -17.95 -1.13 -9.53
C SER A 278 -16.67 -1.63 -8.87
N LEU A 279 -16.78 -2.20 -7.67
CA LEU A 279 -15.67 -2.83 -6.94
C LEU A 279 -15.17 -4.07 -7.68
N GLN A 280 -16.06 -4.97 -8.11
CA GLN A 280 -15.68 -6.18 -8.85
C GLN A 280 -14.86 -5.85 -10.11
N ALA A 281 -15.27 -4.84 -10.87
CA ALA A 281 -14.52 -4.39 -12.06
C ALA A 281 -13.11 -3.88 -11.72
N ARG A 282 -12.90 -3.34 -10.51
CA ARG A 282 -11.62 -2.81 -10.05
C ARG A 282 -10.73 -3.87 -9.41
N LEU A 283 -11.35 -4.85 -8.75
CA LEU A 283 -10.72 -5.93 -8.00
C LEU A 283 -10.40 -7.16 -8.86
N ALA A 284 -10.97 -7.26 -10.07
CA ALA A 284 -10.56 -8.24 -11.04
C ALA A 284 -9.05 -8.10 -11.30
N PRO A 285 -8.26 -9.19 -11.20
CA PRO A 285 -6.83 -9.12 -11.50
C PRO A 285 -6.67 -8.56 -12.91
N ALA A 286 -5.84 -7.52 -13.07
CA ALA A 286 -5.48 -6.98 -14.36
C ALA A 286 -5.01 -8.15 -15.23
N ALA A 287 -5.86 -8.60 -16.16
CA ALA A 287 -5.54 -9.72 -17.02
C ALA A 287 -4.25 -9.36 -17.76
N THR A 288 -3.22 -10.16 -17.51
CA THR A 288 -1.93 -10.18 -18.19
C THR A 288 -2.12 -9.86 -19.67
N ASN A 289 -1.87 -8.61 -20.05
CA ASN A 289 -1.72 -8.23 -21.45
C ASN A 289 -0.23 -8.20 -21.79
N ASP A 290 0.37 -9.39 -21.79
CA ASP A 290 1.63 -9.65 -22.49
C ASP A 290 1.35 -10.73 -23.54
N ALA A 291 0.77 -10.27 -24.64
CA ALA A 291 0.72 -11.01 -25.90
C ALA A 291 0.92 -10.03 -27.06
N ARG A 292 2.19 -9.73 -27.37
CA ARG A 292 2.69 -9.74 -28.75
C ARG A 292 4.21 -9.64 -28.83
#